data_AF-A0A182NP13-F1
#
_entry.id   AF-A0A182NP13-F1
#
_cell.length_a   1.000
_cell.length_b   1.000
_cell.length_c   1.000
_cell.angle_alpha   90.00
_cell.angle_beta   90.00
_cell.angle_gamma   90.00
#
_symmetry.space_group_name_H-M   'P 1'
#
loop_
_entity.id
_entity.type
_entity.pdbx_description
1 polymer ?
#
loop_
_entity_poly.entity_id
_entity_poly.type
_entity_poly.pdbx_seq_one_letter_code
_entity_poly.pdbx_strand_id
1 'polypeptide(L)'
;YINGKKSAKPAVESFECIGIIKRYHLCNEQECALTDGDFREQQCASFNSQSFQDKRYIWEAFVKGIQRLKTVSIGCYLTMVFVSTEDAECELNCKPIGMRYFATLNKTVIDGTACSKPTEYFRRNNSGRGICVEGLCKLTNSQIQPSRR
;
A
#
# COMPACT_ATOMS: atom_id res chain seq x y z
N TYR A 1 27.65 49.39 13.76
CA TYR A 1 26.73 50.50 13.44
C TYR A 1 27.07 51.05 12.07
N ILE A 2 26.35 50.64 11.02
CA ILE A 2 25.93 51.49 9.89
C ILE A 2 24.59 50.88 9.41
N ASN A 3 23.48 51.60 9.64
CA ASN A 3 22.11 51.39 9.12
C ASN A 3 21.35 50.05 9.31
N GLY A 4 21.36 49.49 10.52
CA GLY A 4 20.15 49.03 11.26
C GLY A 4 19.03 48.17 10.62
N LYS A 5 19.11 47.67 9.38
CA LYS A 5 18.10 46.78 8.78
C LYS A 5 18.66 45.37 8.66
N LYS A 6 18.00 44.41 9.30
CA LYS A 6 18.27 42.98 9.11
C LYS A 6 18.09 42.67 7.62
N SER A 7 19.16 42.26 6.95
CA SER A 7 19.09 41.72 5.59
C SER A 7 18.15 40.52 5.63
N ALA A 8 16.99 40.65 4.99
CA ALA A 8 16.09 39.52 4.81
C ALA A 8 16.84 38.50 3.95
N LYS A 9 17.08 37.30 4.50
CA LYS A 9 17.52 36.17 3.70
C LYS A 9 16.51 36.01 2.55
N PRO A 10 16.94 35.90 1.29
CA PRO A 10 16.01 35.61 0.21
C PRO A 10 15.27 34.32 0.56
N ALA A 11 13.94 34.37 0.53
CA ALA A 11 13.16 33.14 0.49
C ALA A 11 13.59 32.43 -0.78
N VAL A 12 14.30 31.32 -0.64
CA VAL A 12 14.60 30.43 -1.77
C VAL A 12 13.23 29.95 -2.25
N GLU A 13 12.75 30.52 -3.36
CA GLU A 13 11.61 29.97 -4.08
C GLU A 13 11.97 28.53 -4.43
N SER A 14 11.34 27.58 -3.74
CA SER A 14 11.44 26.17 -4.05
C SER A 14 10.74 25.95 -5.38
N PHE A 15 11.51 25.80 -6.46
CA PHE A 15 10.99 25.33 -7.75
C PHE A 15 10.65 23.85 -7.65
N GLU A 16 9.55 23.53 -6.97
CA GLU A 16 9.05 22.16 -6.88
C GLU A 16 8.48 21.75 -8.24
N CYS A 17 8.85 20.56 -8.71
CA CYS A 17 8.43 20.08 -10.02
C CYS A 17 6.91 19.84 -10.04
N ILE A 18 6.21 20.52 -10.95
CA ILE A 18 4.77 20.32 -11.17
C ILE A 18 4.58 19.14 -12.11
N GLY A 19 3.97 18.06 -11.63
CA GLY A 19 3.61 16.91 -12.45
C GLY A 19 3.62 15.59 -11.69
N ILE A 20 3.58 14.49 -12.44
CA ILE A 20 3.68 13.14 -11.89
C ILE A 20 5.12 12.90 -11.45
N ILE A 21 5.32 12.71 -10.15
CA ILE A 21 6.64 12.54 -9.53
C ILE A 21 7.19 11.11 -9.72
N LYS A 22 6.31 10.11 -9.76
CA LYS A 22 6.67 8.69 -9.96
C LYS A 22 5.68 7.98 -10.87
N ARG A 23 6.17 7.08 -11.71
CA ARG A 23 5.38 6.18 -12.56
C ARG A 23 5.84 4.75 -12.35
N TYR A 24 4.89 3.83 -12.39
CA TYR A 24 5.12 2.41 -12.24
C TYR A 24 4.65 1.68 -13.49
N HIS A 25 5.41 0.67 -13.90
CA HIS A 25 5.12 -0.19 -15.03
C HIS A 25 5.19 -1.63 -14.58
N LEU A 26 4.25 -2.45 -15.06
CA LEU A 26 4.33 -3.89 -14.84
C LEU A 26 5.51 -4.46 -15.62
N CYS A 27 6.15 -5.45 -15.02
CA CYS A 27 7.19 -6.25 -15.64
C CYS A 27 6.87 -7.72 -15.41
N ASN A 28 7.48 -8.60 -16.21
CA ASN A 28 7.24 -10.04 -16.12
C ASN A 28 5.74 -10.38 -16.19
N GLU A 29 5.03 -9.78 -17.16
CA GLU A 29 3.58 -9.91 -17.31
C GLU A 29 3.13 -11.29 -17.80
N GLN A 30 4.07 -12.19 -18.12
CA GLN A 30 3.76 -13.58 -18.37
C GLN A 30 3.06 -14.21 -17.15
N GLU A 31 2.07 -15.06 -17.41
CA GLU A 31 1.43 -15.82 -16.33
C GLU A 31 2.46 -16.74 -15.66
N CYS A 32 2.42 -16.79 -14.32
CA CYS A 32 3.16 -17.78 -13.57
C CYS A 32 2.62 -19.18 -13.89
N ALA A 33 3.42 -20.22 -13.64
CA ALA A 33 2.95 -21.58 -13.82
C ALA A 33 1.72 -21.81 -12.93
N LEU A 34 0.75 -22.61 -13.38
CA LEU A 34 -0.46 -22.91 -12.58
C LEU A 34 -0.14 -23.58 -11.23
N THR A 35 1.07 -24.12 -11.08
CA THR A 35 1.60 -24.67 -9.84
C THR A 35 2.02 -23.60 -8.83
N ASP A 36 2.31 -22.38 -9.29
CA ASP A 36 2.63 -21.26 -8.42
C ASP A 36 1.34 -20.82 -7.72
N GLY A 37 1.25 -21.12 -6.43
CA GLY A 37 0.17 -20.61 -5.59
C GLY A 37 0.15 -19.08 -5.56
N ASP A 38 -0.89 -18.49 -4.96
CA ASP A 38 -1.00 -17.04 -4.78
C ASP A 38 0.29 -16.47 -4.16
N PHE A 39 0.86 -15.44 -4.77
CA PHE A 39 2.10 -14.82 -4.32
C PHE A 39 2.02 -14.30 -2.88
N ARG A 40 0.83 -13.89 -2.43
CA ARG A 40 0.59 -13.51 -1.04
C ARG A 40 0.63 -14.71 -0.10
N GLU A 41 0.11 -15.85 -0.54
CA GLU A 41 0.13 -17.11 0.21
C GLU A 41 1.57 -17.59 0.40
N GLN A 42 2.38 -17.52 -0.66
CA GLN A 42 3.80 -17.87 -0.59
C GLN A 42 4.56 -16.98 0.41
N GLN A 43 4.25 -15.68 0.46
CA GLN A 43 4.83 -14.76 1.44
C GLN A 43 4.47 -15.13 2.89
N CYS A 44 3.21 -15.51 3.17
CA CYS A 44 2.83 -16.02 4.49
C CYS A 44 3.51 -17.36 4.81
N ALA A 45 3.54 -18.29 3.86
CA ALA A 45 4.15 -19.61 4.03
C ALA A 45 5.65 -19.57 4.35
N SER A 46 6.35 -18.51 3.94
CA SER A 46 7.76 -18.26 4.30
C SER A 46 8.01 -18.14 5.81
N PHE A 47 6.96 -17.88 6.60
CA PHE A 47 7.01 -17.81 8.06
C PHE A 47 6.68 -19.14 8.75
N ASN A 48 6.29 -20.20 8.03
CA ASN A 48 5.91 -21.49 8.63
C ASN A 48 7.05 -22.16 9.40
N SER A 49 8.30 -21.92 9.01
CA SER A 49 9.49 -22.44 9.68
C SER A 49 9.91 -21.60 10.90
N GLN A 50 9.38 -20.39 11.03
CA GLN A 50 9.74 -19.41 12.05
C GLN A 50 8.84 -19.54 13.28
N SER A 51 9.41 -19.33 14.47
CA SER A 51 8.63 -19.21 15.70
C SER A 51 8.03 -17.82 15.83
N PHE A 52 6.73 -17.74 16.07
CA PHE A 52 5.99 -16.53 16.41
C PHE A 52 5.40 -16.69 17.82
N GLN A 53 5.80 -15.82 18.75
CA GLN A 53 5.41 -15.92 20.16
C GLN A 53 5.63 -17.34 20.73
N ASP A 54 6.84 -17.87 20.53
CA ASP A 54 7.30 -19.19 20.99
C ASP A 54 6.54 -20.40 20.42
N LYS A 55 5.72 -20.19 19.38
CA LYS A 55 4.97 -21.25 18.70
C LYS A 55 5.19 -21.21 17.20
N ARG A 56 5.06 -22.36 16.54
CA ARG A 56 5.02 -22.43 15.08
C ARG A 56 3.58 -22.56 14.62
N TYR A 57 3.28 -21.87 13.53
CA TYR A 57 1.98 -21.88 12.89
C TYR A 57 2.15 -22.18 11.41
N ILE A 58 1.12 -22.78 10.81
CA ILE A 58 0.97 -22.78 9.37
C ILE A 58 0.10 -21.58 9.04
N TRP A 59 0.66 -20.65 8.29
CA TRP A 59 0.07 -19.36 7.97
C TRP A 59 -0.62 -19.40 6.61
N GLU A 60 -1.81 -18.83 6.53
CA GLU A 60 -2.53 -18.52 5.28
C GLU A 60 -2.74 -17.01 5.13
N ALA A 61 -2.85 -16.52 3.89
CA ALA A 61 -3.05 -15.11 3.59
C ALA A 61 -4.39 -14.59 4.12
N PHE A 62 -4.39 -13.38 4.69
CA PHE A 62 -5.59 -12.71 5.19
C PHE A 62 -5.77 -11.31 4.57
N VAL A 63 -6.70 -11.20 3.62
CA VAL A 63 -6.94 -9.96 2.83
C VAL A 63 -8.22 -9.22 3.25
N LYS A 64 -9.07 -9.81 4.11
CA LYS A 64 -10.39 -9.24 4.44
C LYS A 64 -10.24 -7.83 5.03
N GLY A 65 -11.16 -6.94 4.65
CA GLY A 65 -11.13 -5.51 4.96
C GLY A 65 -10.86 -5.22 6.43
N ILE A 66 -9.60 -4.92 6.73
CA ILE A 66 -9.16 -4.54 8.07
C ILE A 66 -9.65 -3.11 8.27
N GLN A 67 -10.61 -2.94 9.18
CA GLN A 67 -11.00 -1.64 9.67
C GLN A 67 -10.04 -1.26 10.80
N ARG A 68 -9.20 -0.26 10.56
CA ARG A 68 -8.32 0.29 11.60
C ARG A 68 -8.97 1.53 12.19
N LEU A 69 -8.74 1.74 13.49
CA LEU A 69 -9.01 3.02 14.13
C LEU A 69 -8.03 4.03 13.51
N LYS A 70 -8.54 4.92 12.67
CA LYS A 70 -7.79 6.09 12.22
C LYS A 70 -8.38 7.31 12.91
N THR A 71 -7.48 8.18 13.35
CA THR A 71 -7.81 9.49 13.87
C THR A 71 -8.12 10.41 12.70
N VAL A 72 -9.34 10.91 12.63
CA VAL A 72 -9.78 11.87 11.61
C VAL A 72 -10.11 13.19 12.29
N SER A 73 -9.62 14.29 11.73
CA SER A 73 -9.97 15.64 12.18
C SER A 73 -11.32 16.04 11.58
N ILE A 74 -12.34 16.11 12.42
CA ILE A 74 -13.68 16.62 12.04
C ILE A 74 -13.82 17.99 12.70
N GLY A 75 -13.37 19.03 11.99
CA GLY A 75 -13.20 20.36 12.57
C GLY A 75 -12.09 20.39 13.63
N CYS A 76 -12.37 20.97 14.80
CA CYS A 76 -11.43 21.05 15.92
C CYS A 76 -11.37 19.79 16.79
N TYR A 77 -12.20 18.78 16.51
CA TYR A 77 -12.24 17.55 17.29
C TYR A 77 -11.46 16.45 16.58
N LEU A 78 -10.63 15.75 17.37
CA LEU A 78 -10.09 14.46 17.00
C LEU A 78 -11.17 13.40 17.24
N THR A 79 -11.61 12.70 16.20
CA THR A 79 -12.54 11.57 16.34
C THR A 79 -11.90 10.31 15.80
N MET A 80 -11.91 9.24 16.60
CA MET A 80 -11.50 7.92 16.16
C MET A 80 -12.66 7.28 15.40
N VAL A 81 -12.44 6.95 14.13
CA VAL A 81 -13.41 6.24 13.31
C VAL A 81 -12.78 5.00 12.69
N PHE A 82 -13.60 3.98 12.46
CA PHE A 82 -13.19 2.79 11.72
C PHE A 82 -13.11 3.14 10.24
N VAL A 83 -11.89 3.28 9.72
CA VAL A 83 -11.65 3.50 8.30
C VAL A 83 -11.22 2.18 7.68
N SER A 84 -11.87 1.79 6.58
CA SER A 84 -11.34 0.75 5.69
C SER A 84 -10.05 1.29 5.10
N THR A 85 -8.91 0.93 5.67
CA THR A 85 -7.62 1.40 5.22
C THR A 85 -7.27 0.69 3.93
N GLU A 86 -7.29 1.41 2.81
CA GLU A 86 -6.92 0.91 1.48
C GLU A 86 -5.49 0.34 1.46
N ASP A 87 -4.63 0.83 2.36
CA ASP A 87 -3.24 0.40 2.53
C ASP A 87 -3.10 -0.94 3.30
N ALA A 88 -4.12 -1.35 4.08
CA ALA A 88 -4.00 -2.59 4.87
C ALA A 88 -4.00 -3.85 4.01
N GLU A 89 -4.51 -3.77 2.78
CA GLU A 89 -4.41 -4.87 1.81
C GLU A 89 -2.96 -5.07 1.34
N CYS A 90 -2.11 -4.04 1.43
CA CYS A 90 -0.70 -4.14 1.08
C CYS A 90 0.23 -4.39 2.28
N GLU A 91 -0.32 -4.63 3.47
CA GLU A 91 0.40 -5.22 4.60
C GLU A 91 0.35 -6.75 4.54
N LEU A 92 1.38 -7.43 5.04
CA LEU A 92 1.41 -8.90 5.07
C LEU A 92 0.66 -9.43 6.30
N ASN A 93 -0.66 -9.45 6.20
CA ASN A 93 -1.54 -10.03 7.21
C ASN A 93 -1.73 -11.53 6.93
N CYS A 94 -1.41 -12.35 7.92
CA CYS A 94 -1.50 -13.80 7.83
C CYS A 94 -2.30 -14.34 9.01
N LYS A 95 -3.11 -15.37 8.76
CA LYS A 95 -3.95 -16.03 9.75
C LYS A 95 -3.44 -17.45 9.95
N PRO A 96 -3.25 -17.96 11.17
CA PRO A 96 -2.95 -19.37 11.35
C PRO A 96 -4.12 -20.24 10.89
N ILE A 97 -3.82 -21.37 10.27
CA ILE A 97 -4.86 -22.34 9.86
C ILE A 97 -5.68 -22.76 11.08
N GLY A 98 -7.00 -22.75 10.93
CA GLY A 98 -7.96 -23.11 11.97
C GLY A 98 -8.21 -22.03 13.03
N MET A 99 -7.55 -20.87 12.95
CA MET A 99 -7.72 -19.78 13.90
C MET A 99 -8.59 -18.65 13.33
N ARG A 100 -9.12 -17.81 14.24
CA ARG A 100 -10.01 -16.68 13.90
C ARG A 100 -9.32 -15.32 13.93
N TYR A 101 -8.11 -15.26 14.44
CA TYR A 101 -7.30 -14.04 14.53
C TYR A 101 -6.17 -14.10 13.52
N PHE A 102 -5.74 -12.93 13.05
CA PHE A 102 -4.60 -12.77 12.16
C PHE A 102 -3.47 -12.02 12.88
N ALA A 103 -2.27 -12.11 12.34
CA ALA A 103 -1.12 -11.31 12.73
C ALA A 103 -0.54 -10.63 11.48
N THR A 104 0.02 -9.44 11.67
CA THR A 104 0.79 -8.77 10.61
C THR A 104 2.24 -9.22 10.71
N LEU A 105 2.68 -10.07 9.78
CA LEU A 105 4.03 -10.66 9.79
C LEU A 105 5.07 -9.75 9.12
N ASN A 106 4.63 -8.85 8.22
CA ASN A 106 5.48 -7.81 7.65
C ASN A 106 4.66 -6.54 7.37
N LYS A 107 5.34 -5.39 7.42
CA LYS A 107 4.73 -4.06 7.17
C LYS A 107 4.19 -3.94 5.76
N THR A 108 4.83 -4.55 4.78
CA THR A 108 4.39 -4.53 3.38
C THR A 108 4.50 -5.92 2.77
N VAL A 109 3.60 -6.23 1.83
CA VAL A 109 3.81 -7.31 0.88
C VAL A 109 4.85 -6.91 -0.17
N ILE A 110 5.36 -7.88 -0.91
CA ILE A 110 6.27 -7.65 -2.04
C ILE A 110 5.53 -6.87 -3.14
N ASP A 111 6.21 -5.91 -3.76
CA ASP A 111 5.67 -5.14 -4.87
C ASP A 111 5.17 -6.05 -6.02
N GLY A 112 4.05 -5.68 -6.63
CA GLY A 112 3.38 -6.51 -7.64
C GLY A 112 2.37 -7.52 -7.07
N THR A 113 2.34 -7.74 -5.74
CA THR A 113 1.26 -8.52 -5.10
C THR A 113 -0.09 -7.88 -5.40
N ALA A 114 -1.07 -8.68 -5.82
CA ALA A 114 -2.40 -8.19 -6.19
C ALA A 114 -3.15 -7.53 -5.02
N CYS A 115 -3.92 -6.49 -5.32
CA CYS A 115 -4.82 -5.82 -4.40
C CYS A 115 -6.08 -5.31 -5.13
N SER A 116 -7.14 -5.05 -4.38
CA SER A 116 -8.50 -4.85 -4.89
C SER A 116 -9.01 -3.43 -4.71
N LYS A 117 -8.45 -2.66 -3.77
CA LYS A 117 -8.92 -1.31 -3.41
C LYS A 117 -7.82 -0.25 -3.56
N PRO A 118 -7.52 0.19 -4.80
CA PRO A 118 -6.49 1.18 -5.02
C PRO A 118 -6.91 2.58 -4.56
N THR A 119 -5.96 3.32 -4.00
CA THR A 119 -6.17 4.59 -3.26
C THR A 119 -6.46 5.82 -4.14
N GLU A 120 -6.85 5.64 -5.41
CA GLU A 120 -7.04 6.77 -6.31
C GLU A 120 -8.49 7.25 -6.40
N TYR A 121 -8.61 8.57 -6.22
CA TYR A 121 -9.77 9.47 -6.16
C TYR A 121 -10.83 9.37 -7.29
N PHE A 122 -10.73 8.38 -8.19
CA PHE A 122 -11.62 8.18 -9.33
C PHE A 122 -12.39 6.87 -9.23
N ARG A 123 -13.40 6.83 -8.33
CA ARG A 123 -14.55 5.93 -8.47
C ARG A 123 -15.42 6.36 -9.66
N ARG A 124 -14.93 6.17 -10.87
CA ARG A 124 -15.78 6.09 -12.06
C ARG A 124 -15.47 4.80 -12.81
N ASN A 125 -16.24 3.76 -12.48
CA ASN A 125 -16.50 2.60 -13.33
C ASN A 125 -15.29 1.92 -13.99
N ASN A 126 -14.23 1.63 -13.25
CA ASN A 126 -13.25 0.67 -13.74
C ASN A 126 -12.91 -0.37 -12.67
N SER A 127 -13.27 -1.62 -12.97
CA SER A 127 -12.82 -2.84 -12.30
C SER A 127 -11.34 -3.10 -12.63
N GLY A 128 -10.47 -2.10 -12.39
CA GLY A 128 -9.05 -2.21 -12.68
C GLY A 128 -8.39 -3.17 -11.69
N ARG A 129 -7.51 -4.04 -12.20
CA ARG A 129 -6.60 -4.83 -11.36
C ARG A 129 -5.70 -3.86 -10.58
N GLY A 130 -5.52 -4.11 -9.28
CA GLY A 130 -4.61 -3.35 -8.43
C GLY A 130 -3.37 -4.16 -8.09
N ILE A 131 -2.25 -3.47 -7.86
CA ILE A 131 -1.01 -4.05 -7.32
C ILE A 131 -0.50 -3.22 -6.15
N CYS A 132 0.14 -3.89 -5.20
CA CYS A 132 0.87 -3.22 -4.12
C CYS A 132 2.19 -2.66 -4.65
N VAL A 133 2.44 -1.39 -4.36
CA VAL A 133 3.70 -0.70 -4.67
C VAL A 133 4.03 0.22 -3.50
N GLU A 134 5.21 0.05 -2.90
CA GLU A 134 5.63 0.83 -1.72
C GLU A 134 4.59 0.77 -0.57
N GLY A 135 3.91 -0.37 -0.41
CA GLY A 135 2.88 -0.56 0.63
C GLY A 135 1.53 0.10 0.33
N LEU A 136 1.33 0.64 -0.87
CA LEU A 136 0.07 1.26 -1.30
C LEU A 136 -0.55 0.47 -2.44
N CYS A 137 -1.88 0.32 -2.45
CA CYS A 137 -2.58 -0.31 -3.57
C CYS A 137 -2.72 0.70 -4.73
N LYS A 138 -2.11 0.39 -5.87
CA LYS A 138 -2.09 1.21 -7.09
C LYS A 138 -2.83 0.51 -8.22
N LEU A 139 -3.55 1.28 -9.04
CA LEU A 139 -4.20 0.75 -10.24
C LEU A 139 -3.16 0.36 -11.28
N THR A 140 -3.25 -0.86 -11.81
CA THR A 140 -2.54 -1.21 -13.05
C THR A 140 -3.36 -0.65 -14.20
N ASN A 141 -3.01 0.55 -14.68
CA ASN A 141 -3.60 1.06 -15.89
C ASN A 141 -3.00 0.27 -17.07
N SER A 142 -3.71 -0.71 -17.61
CA SER A 142 -3.44 -1.30 -18.94
C SER A 142 -3.70 -0.29 -20.09
N GLN A 143 -3.71 1.01 -19.77
CA GLN A 143 -3.99 2.15 -20.64
C GLN A 143 -3.02 3.29 -20.29
N ILE A 144 -1.72 2.99 -20.19
CA ILE A 144 -0.71 4.02 -20.41
C ILE A 144 -0.30 3.93 -21.88
N GLN A 145 -0.86 4.85 -22.68
CA GLN A 145 -0.38 5.52 -23.92
C GLN A 145 -1.57 5.71 -24.89
N PRO A 146 -1.70 6.88 -25.58
CA PRO A 146 -0.57 7.67 -26.08
C PRO A 146 -0.52 9.11 -25.57
N SER A 147 0.71 9.62 -25.46
CA SER A 147 1.12 10.89 -26.07
C SER A 147 -0.02 11.67 -26.75
N ARG A 148 -0.58 12.67 -26.07
CA ARG A 148 -1.17 13.81 -26.78
C ARG A 148 -0.03 14.74 -27.16
N ARG A 149 0.35 14.71 -28.44
CA ARG A 149 0.87 15.90 -29.13
C ARG A 149 -0.21 16.96 -29.15
#